data_AF-A0A1I7KMF8-F1
#
_entry.id   AF-A0A1I7KMF8-F1
#
_cell.length_a   1.000
_cell.length_b   1.000
_cell.length_c   1.000
_cell.angle_alpha   90.00
_cell.angle_beta   90.00
_cell.angle_gamma   90.00
#
_symmetry.space_group_name_H-M   'P 1'
#
loop_
_entity.id
_entity.type
_entity.pdbx_description
1 polymer ?
#
loop_
_entity_poly.entity_id
_entity_poly.type
_entity_poly.pdbx_seq_one_letter_code
_entity_poly.pdbx_strand_id
1 'polypeptide(L)'
;MQLNLADGAPPAMRAATPHGAAGGTPLDTAPPATLAEPILALEGITKRFAGITALNKVALTVRAGEVMALIGENGAGKSTLVKTLTGIYQPDEGSITLGGQRVAFGSAQEAMRAGITAVHQETVMFDELTVAENIYVGRQPCRGPAGRVDWRRIEAEAEKLFERLEVALPVRAKVKDLSVAQRHFV
;
A
#
# COMPACT_ATOMS: atom_id res chain seq x y z
N MET A 1 -18.94 -2.35 8.41
CA MET A 1 -19.95 -2.91 9.33
C MET A 1 -21.20 -3.27 8.53
N GLN A 2 -21.42 -4.55 8.26
CA GLN A 2 -22.74 -5.17 8.14
C GLN A 2 -22.56 -6.69 8.14
N LEU A 3 -23.25 -7.35 9.07
CA LEU A 3 -23.42 -8.79 9.20
C LEU A 3 -24.59 -9.24 8.33
N ASN A 4 -24.50 -10.44 7.76
CA ASN A 4 -25.69 -11.24 7.50
C ASN A 4 -25.34 -12.72 7.74
N LEU A 5 -25.93 -13.31 8.79
CA LEU A 5 -25.96 -14.74 9.02
C LEU A 5 -27.27 -15.28 8.45
N ALA A 6 -27.17 -16.32 7.64
CA ALA A 6 -28.26 -17.27 7.41
C ALA A 6 -27.65 -18.67 7.30
N ASP A 7 -28.12 -19.55 8.18
CA ASP A 7 -27.78 -20.97 8.26
C ASP A 7 -28.20 -21.76 7.01
N GLY A 8 -27.35 -22.72 6.63
CA GLY A 8 -27.66 -23.75 5.64
C GLY A 8 -26.50 -24.73 5.52
N ALA A 9 -26.68 -25.96 6.01
CA ALA A 9 -25.71 -27.05 5.90
C ALA A 9 -25.31 -27.35 4.43
N PRO A 10 -24.07 -27.80 4.17
CA PRO A 10 -23.53 -27.88 2.81
C PRO A 10 -24.08 -29.09 2.02
N PRO A 11 -24.43 -28.95 0.73
CA PRO A 11 -24.62 -30.10 -0.15
C PRO A 11 -23.26 -30.67 -0.63
N ALA A 12 -23.26 -31.98 -0.84
CA ALA A 12 -22.11 -32.80 -1.18
C ALA A 12 -21.47 -32.50 -2.56
N MET A 13 -20.17 -32.75 -2.60
CA MET A 13 -19.23 -32.74 -3.72
C MET A 13 -19.75 -33.36 -5.04
N ARG A 14 -19.53 -32.67 -6.16
CA ARG A 14 -19.31 -33.31 -7.48
C ARG A 14 -18.13 -32.64 -8.19
N ALA A 15 -17.18 -33.47 -8.62
CA ALA A 15 -16.05 -33.08 -9.45
C ALA A 15 -16.54 -32.62 -10.83
N ALA A 16 -16.01 -31.47 -11.30
CA ALA A 16 -16.22 -30.98 -12.65
C ALA A 16 -14.94 -31.15 -13.47
N THR A 17 -15.06 -31.93 -14.54
CA THR A 17 -14.09 -32.14 -15.62
C THR A 17 -13.80 -30.82 -16.35
N PRO A 18 -12.57 -30.56 -16.83
CA PRO A 18 -12.27 -29.34 -17.58
C PRO A 18 -12.79 -29.46 -19.02
N HIS A 19 -13.63 -28.50 -19.44
CA HIS A 19 -14.03 -28.34 -20.84
C HIS A 19 -13.46 -27.03 -21.39
N GLY A 20 -12.63 -27.17 -22.43
CA GLY A 20 -12.64 -26.30 -23.61
C GLY A 20 -12.14 -24.86 -23.46
N ALA A 21 -10.92 -24.66 -23.96
CA ALA A 21 -10.31 -23.39 -24.34
C ALA A 21 -11.27 -22.36 -25.00
N ALA A 22 -11.17 -21.11 -24.55
CA ALA A 22 -11.53 -19.94 -25.34
C ALA A 22 -10.50 -18.84 -25.06
N GLY A 23 -9.93 -18.29 -26.14
CA GLY A 23 -8.74 -17.45 -26.14
C GLY A 23 -8.87 -16.16 -25.32
N GLY A 24 -8.04 -16.05 -24.29
CA GLY A 24 -7.58 -14.76 -23.79
C GLY A 24 -6.18 -14.54 -24.36
N THR A 25 -5.99 -13.44 -25.08
CA THR A 25 -4.66 -12.92 -25.42
C THR A 25 -3.81 -12.91 -24.16
N PRO A 26 -2.61 -13.52 -24.14
CA PRO A 26 -1.74 -13.46 -22.97
C PRO A 26 -1.47 -12.00 -22.65
N LEU A 27 -1.82 -11.55 -21.44
CA LEU A 27 -1.25 -10.34 -20.87
C LEU A 27 0.26 -10.55 -20.87
N ASP A 28 0.93 -9.82 -21.75
CA ASP A 28 2.38 -9.66 -21.90
C ASP A 28 3.19 -10.29 -20.75
N THR A 29 3.49 -11.58 -20.88
CA THR A 29 4.44 -12.25 -20.00
C THR A 29 5.82 -11.82 -20.47
N ALA A 30 6.33 -10.75 -19.87
CA ALA A 30 7.72 -10.35 -20.00
C ALA A 30 8.66 -11.58 -19.84
N PRO A 31 9.75 -11.68 -20.62
CA PRO A 31 10.67 -12.82 -20.59
C PRO A 31 11.25 -13.05 -19.18
N PRO A 32 11.69 -14.28 -18.84
CA PRO A 32 12.20 -14.59 -17.51
C PRO A 32 13.44 -13.73 -17.22
N ALA A 33 13.26 -12.74 -16.34
CA ALA A 33 14.31 -11.83 -15.93
C ALA A 33 15.43 -12.63 -15.22
N THR A 34 16.60 -12.66 -15.84
CA THR A 34 17.82 -13.16 -15.21
C THR A 34 18.14 -12.27 -13.99
N LEU A 35 17.97 -12.82 -12.79
CA LEU A 35 18.66 -12.47 -11.52
C LEU A 35 18.74 -10.98 -11.10
N ALA A 36 17.69 -10.18 -11.30
CA ALA A 36 17.63 -8.89 -10.60
C ALA A 36 17.47 -9.12 -9.08
N GLU A 37 18.32 -8.48 -8.27
CA GLU A 37 18.23 -8.52 -6.81
C GLU A 37 16.84 -8.05 -6.35
N PRO A 38 16.23 -8.73 -5.37
CA PRO A 38 14.93 -8.32 -4.85
C PRO A 38 15.04 -6.94 -4.20
N ILE A 39 14.11 -6.04 -4.56
CA ILE A 39 14.01 -4.74 -3.89
C ILE A 39 13.43 -4.92 -2.48
N LEU A 40 12.56 -5.92 -2.27
CA LEU A 40 11.99 -6.28 -0.98
C LEU A 40 12.05 -7.81 -0.82
N ALA A 41 12.55 -8.27 0.32
CA ALA A 41 12.53 -9.69 0.68
C ALA A 41 12.09 -9.88 2.13
N LEU A 42 11.21 -10.85 2.36
CA LEU A 42 10.76 -11.29 3.67
C LEU A 42 11.22 -12.74 3.86
N GLU A 43 11.85 -13.00 5.00
CA GLU A 43 12.37 -14.32 5.33
C GLU A 43 11.80 -14.77 6.66
N GLY A 44 10.89 -15.74 6.61
CA GLY A 44 10.36 -16.41 7.81
C GLY A 44 9.60 -15.49 8.76
N ILE A 45 8.88 -14.50 8.25
CA ILE A 45 8.16 -13.52 9.07
C ILE A 45 7.05 -14.21 9.88
N THR A 46 7.19 -14.17 11.20
CA THR A 46 6.18 -14.63 12.15
C THR A 46 5.66 -13.45 12.96
N LYS A 47 4.34 -13.38 13.15
CA LYS A 47 3.70 -12.41 14.03
C LYS A 47 2.59 -13.06 14.83
N ARG A 48 2.63 -12.87 16.15
CA ARG A 48 1.67 -13.37 17.13
C ARG A 48 1.02 -12.21 17.88
N PHE A 49 -0.26 -12.37 18.21
CA PHE A 49 -1.02 -11.47 19.07
C PHE A 49 -1.79 -12.30 20.10
N ALA A 50 -1.54 -12.06 21.40
CA ALA A 50 -2.26 -12.74 22.49
C ALA A 50 -2.39 -14.27 22.30
N GLY A 51 -1.30 -14.93 21.87
CA GLY A 51 -1.27 -16.38 21.61
C GLY A 51 -1.76 -16.83 20.23
N ILE A 52 -2.31 -15.94 19.41
CA ILE A 52 -2.76 -16.24 18.04
C ILE A 52 -1.66 -15.89 17.04
N THR A 53 -1.26 -16.86 16.22
CA THR A 53 -0.30 -16.65 15.13
C THR A 53 -1.00 -16.04 13.90
N ALA A 54 -0.82 -14.73 13.70
CA ALA A 54 -1.40 -14.00 12.58
C ALA A 54 -0.55 -14.07 11.29
N LEU A 55 0.77 -14.24 11.42
CA LEU A 55 1.69 -14.55 10.32
C LEU A 55 2.56 -15.72 10.78
N ASN A 56 2.74 -16.72 9.93
CA ASN A 56 3.53 -17.91 10.25
C ASN A 56 4.59 -18.14 9.18
N LYS A 57 5.86 -17.83 9.51
CA LYS A 57 7.03 -18.04 8.62
C LYS A 57 6.81 -17.53 7.18
N VAL A 58 6.17 -16.39 7.03
CA VAL A 58 5.87 -15.81 5.71
C VAL A 58 7.17 -15.45 5.00
N ALA A 59 7.30 -15.90 3.75
CA ALA A 59 8.42 -15.56 2.88
C ALA A 59 7.89 -15.10 1.53
N LEU A 60 8.39 -13.96 1.05
CA LEU A 60 8.08 -13.43 -0.28
C LEU A 60 9.20 -12.50 -0.74
N THR A 61 9.31 -12.32 -2.05
CA THR A 61 10.28 -11.42 -2.68
C THR A 61 9.59 -10.60 -3.74
N VAL A 62 9.83 -9.30 -3.77
CA VAL A 62 9.36 -8.38 -4.82
C VAL A 62 10.57 -7.76 -5.48
N ARG A 63 10.56 -7.68 -6.81
CA ARG A 63 11.60 -7.02 -7.61
C ARG A 63 11.18 -5.63 -8.07
N ALA A 64 12.16 -4.82 -8.47
CA ALA A 64 11.88 -3.51 -9.03
C ALA A 64 10.99 -3.64 -10.28
N GLY A 65 9.90 -2.86 -10.33
CA GLY A 65 8.92 -2.91 -11.41
C GLY A 65 7.91 -4.07 -11.32
N GLU A 66 8.01 -4.94 -10.32
CA GLU A 66 7.07 -6.03 -10.12
C GLU A 66 5.81 -5.56 -9.37
N VAL A 67 4.65 -6.05 -9.82
CA VAL A 67 3.38 -5.89 -9.11
C VAL A 67 3.00 -7.24 -8.51
N MET A 68 2.97 -7.32 -7.19
CA MET A 68 2.57 -8.53 -6.46
C MET A 68 1.18 -8.36 -5.85
N ALA A 69 0.29 -9.30 -6.14
CA ALA A 69 -1.03 -9.36 -5.52
C ALA A 69 -1.01 -10.24 -4.27
N LEU A 70 -1.47 -9.69 -3.13
CA LEU A 70 -1.67 -10.44 -1.90
C LEU A 70 -3.15 -10.82 -1.74
N ILE A 71 -3.48 -12.08 -2.02
CA ILE A 71 -4.86 -12.60 -2.04
C ILE A 71 -5.01 -13.68 -0.97
N GLY A 72 -6.18 -13.72 -0.33
CA GLY A 72 -6.51 -14.73 0.68
C GLY A 72 -7.81 -14.39 1.41
N GLU A 73 -8.29 -15.30 2.23
CA GLU A 73 -9.53 -15.12 3.00
C GLU A 73 -9.41 -14.00 4.05
N ASN A 74 -10.56 -13.56 4.58
CA ASN A 74 -10.58 -12.67 5.74
C ASN A 74 -9.95 -13.40 6.93
N GLY A 75 -9.03 -12.72 7.62
CA GLY A 75 -8.27 -13.32 8.72
C GLY A 75 -6.96 -14.02 8.31
N ALA A 76 -6.66 -14.18 7.02
CA ALA A 76 -5.42 -14.80 6.53
C ALA A 76 -4.13 -14.00 6.81
N GLY A 77 -4.18 -12.91 7.60
CA GLY A 77 -3.01 -12.12 7.98
C GLY A 77 -2.60 -11.03 6.98
N LYS A 78 -3.33 -10.80 5.88
CA LYS A 78 -2.97 -9.79 4.86
C LYS A 78 -2.73 -8.39 5.44
N SER A 79 -3.67 -7.88 6.22
CA SER A 79 -3.55 -6.57 6.86
C SER A 79 -2.43 -6.55 7.90
N THR A 80 -2.17 -7.68 8.56
CA THR A 80 -1.03 -7.82 9.48
C THR A 80 0.28 -7.72 8.72
N LEU A 81 0.41 -8.38 7.57
CA LEU A 81 1.60 -8.32 6.72
C LEU A 81 1.89 -6.89 6.26
N VAL A 82 0.87 -6.18 5.76
CA VAL A 82 0.99 -4.77 5.36
C VAL A 82 1.46 -3.91 6.55
N LYS A 83 0.83 -4.06 7.73
CA LYS A 83 1.22 -3.32 8.94
C LYS A 83 2.64 -3.65 9.42
N THR A 84 3.09 -4.89 9.24
CA THR A 84 4.46 -5.29 9.55
C THR A 84 5.46 -4.62 8.60
N LEU A 85 5.16 -4.59 7.29
CA LEU A 85 5.99 -3.92 6.29
C LEU A 85 6.08 -2.40 6.51
N THR A 86 5.00 -1.78 6.96
CA THR A 86 4.97 -0.35 7.28
C THR A 86 5.46 -0.03 8.70
N GLY A 87 6.07 -0.97 9.44
CA GLY A 87 6.61 -0.69 10.76
C GLY A 87 5.59 -0.42 11.88
N ILE A 88 4.29 -0.64 11.63
CA ILE A 88 3.24 -0.53 12.66
C ILE A 88 3.34 -1.70 13.64
N TYR A 89 3.71 -2.88 13.13
CA TYR A 89 4.02 -4.05 13.95
C TYR A 89 5.44 -4.52 13.68
N GLN A 90 6.17 -4.90 14.74
CA GLN A 90 7.43 -5.62 14.58
C GLN A 90 7.16 -7.12 14.40
N PRO A 91 7.84 -7.80 13.47
CA PRO A 91 7.81 -9.26 13.42
C PRO A 91 8.41 -9.81 14.72
N ASP A 92 7.85 -10.92 15.22
CA ASP A 92 8.42 -11.59 16.39
C ASP A 92 9.61 -12.48 15.98
N GLU A 93 9.61 -12.96 14.73
CA GLU A 93 10.67 -13.77 14.14
C GLU A 93 10.83 -13.42 12.65
N GLY A 94 12.00 -13.74 12.09
CA GLY A 94 12.32 -13.52 10.68
C GLY A 94 13.05 -12.21 10.41
N SER A 95 13.18 -11.84 9.13
CA SER A 95 13.82 -10.60 8.72
C SER A 95 13.21 -10.00 7.45
N ILE A 96 13.34 -8.68 7.33
CA ILE A 96 12.92 -7.91 6.16
C ILE A 96 14.17 -7.25 5.59
N THR A 97 14.35 -7.35 4.29
CA THR A 97 15.45 -6.72 3.55
C THR A 97 14.86 -5.80 2.49
N LEU A 98 15.38 -4.57 2.39
CA LEU A 98 15.00 -3.57 1.40
C LEU A 98 16.26 -3.11 0.66
N GLY A 99 16.32 -3.28 -0.66
CA GLY A 99 17.50 -2.93 -1.47
C GLY A 99 18.79 -3.59 -0.97
N GLY A 100 18.70 -4.87 -0.57
CA GLY A 100 19.83 -5.63 -0.04
C GLY A 100 20.22 -5.33 1.41
N GLN A 101 19.58 -4.36 2.08
CA GLN A 101 19.86 -4.00 3.48
C GLN A 101 18.77 -4.52 4.41
N ARG A 102 19.16 -5.16 5.51
CA ARG A 102 18.20 -5.57 6.56
C ARG A 102 17.60 -4.33 7.20
N VAL A 103 16.28 -4.29 7.30
CA VAL A 103 15.54 -3.16 7.85
C VAL A 103 14.66 -3.57 9.02
N ALA A 104 14.49 -2.65 9.96
CA ALA A 104 13.49 -2.70 11.01
C ALA A 104 13.02 -1.26 11.25
N PHE A 105 11.73 -1.00 11.06
CA PHE A 105 11.17 0.35 11.17
C PHE A 105 10.38 0.48 12.46
N GLY A 106 10.72 1.41 13.34
CA GLY A 106 9.98 1.67 14.58
C GLY A 106 8.68 2.43 14.38
N SER A 107 8.43 2.94 13.17
CA SER A 107 7.23 3.71 12.83
C SER A 107 6.91 3.67 11.33
N ALA A 108 5.66 4.01 11.00
CA ALA A 108 5.23 4.20 9.61
C ALA A 108 6.00 5.33 8.91
N GLN A 109 6.39 6.37 9.64
CA GLN A 109 7.19 7.46 9.08
C GLN A 109 8.59 6.99 8.67
N GLU A 110 9.22 6.10 9.45
CA GLU A 110 10.51 5.51 9.09
C GLU A 110 10.42 4.61 7.86
N ALA A 111 9.40 3.74 7.80
CA ALA A 111 9.14 2.90 6.63
C ALA A 111 8.91 3.75 5.36
N MET A 112 8.12 4.83 5.48
CA MET A 112 7.86 5.75 4.39
C MET A 112 9.12 6.45 3.89
N ARG A 113 10.01 6.89 4.78
CA ARG A 113 11.32 7.47 4.40
C ARG A 113 12.21 6.47 3.67
N ALA A 114 12.08 5.18 3.98
CA ALA A 114 12.78 4.11 3.29
C ALA A 114 12.13 3.72 1.95
N GLY A 115 10.96 4.28 1.60
CA GLY A 115 10.26 4.01 0.35
C GLY A 115 9.16 2.95 0.44
N ILE A 116 8.79 2.51 1.65
CA ILE A 116 7.64 1.62 1.88
C ILE A 116 6.44 2.46 2.35
N THR A 117 5.39 2.51 1.54
CA THR A 117 4.14 3.18 1.89
C THR A 117 2.95 2.27 1.66
N ALA A 118 1.92 2.38 2.50
CA ALA A 118 0.64 1.72 2.29
C ALA A 118 -0.42 2.78 1.97
N VAL A 119 -1.19 2.53 0.92
CA VAL A 119 -2.36 3.35 0.57
C VAL A 119 -3.60 2.61 1.10
N HIS A 120 -4.38 3.29 1.95
CA HIS A 120 -5.60 2.73 2.54
C HIS A 120 -6.83 3.15 1.73
N GLN A 121 -7.86 2.29 1.69
CA GLN A 121 -9.07 2.51 0.90
C GLN A 121 -9.90 3.72 1.35
N GLU A 122 -9.84 4.07 2.64
CA GLU A 122 -10.51 5.24 3.20
C GLU A 122 -9.47 6.32 3.48
N THR A 123 -9.41 7.32 2.61
CA THR A 123 -8.60 8.52 2.82
C THR A 123 -9.34 9.47 3.75
N VAL A 124 -8.81 9.67 4.97
CA VAL A 124 -9.26 10.77 5.84
C VAL A 124 -8.62 12.04 5.30
N MET A 125 -9.42 12.87 4.64
CA MET A 125 -9.00 14.18 4.14
C MET A 125 -9.43 15.28 5.11
N PHE A 126 -8.66 16.34 5.16
CA PHE A 126 -9.02 17.56 5.87
C PHE A 126 -9.79 18.46 4.92
N ASP A 127 -11.12 18.43 5.03
CA ASP A 127 -12.07 19.14 4.17
C ASP A 127 -11.80 20.66 4.07
N GLU A 128 -11.32 21.27 5.15
CA GLU A 128 -11.04 22.71 5.22
C GLU A 128 -9.65 23.09 4.68
N LEU A 129 -8.77 22.12 4.47
CA LEU A 129 -7.47 22.34 3.86
C LEU A 129 -7.58 22.28 2.33
N THR A 130 -6.68 23.00 1.67
CA THR A 130 -6.49 22.92 0.24
C THR A 130 -5.99 21.54 -0.19
N VAL A 131 -6.11 21.24 -1.48
CA VAL A 131 -5.51 20.04 -2.07
C VAL A 131 -4.02 19.96 -1.78
N ALA A 132 -3.29 21.04 -2.04
CA ALA A 132 -1.83 21.07 -1.84
C ALA A 132 -1.48 20.82 -0.38
N GLU A 133 -2.24 21.41 0.55
CA GLU A 133 -2.07 21.14 1.98
C GLU A 133 -2.29 19.66 2.30
N ASN A 134 -3.42 19.07 1.88
CA ASN A 134 -3.72 17.65 2.13
C ASN A 134 -2.62 16.71 1.63
N ILE A 135 -2.13 16.92 0.40
CA ILE A 135 -1.06 16.09 -0.18
C ILE A 135 0.21 16.12 0.68
N TYR A 136 0.52 17.27 1.30
CA TYR A 136 1.76 17.48 2.06
C TYR A 136 1.58 17.45 3.58
N VAL A 137 0.39 17.12 4.11
CA VAL A 137 0.18 16.97 5.55
C VAL A 137 1.19 15.98 6.14
N GLY A 138 1.91 16.40 7.19
CA GLY A 138 2.90 15.58 7.88
C GLY A 138 4.26 15.47 7.17
N ARG A 139 4.41 16.10 5.99
CA ARG A 139 5.63 16.12 5.18
C ARG A 139 5.87 17.48 4.52
N GLN A 140 5.40 18.55 5.15
CA GLN A 140 5.51 19.90 4.61
C GLN A 140 6.99 20.30 4.46
N PRO A 141 7.44 20.75 3.27
CA PRO A 141 8.76 21.33 3.13
C PRO A 141 8.84 22.62 3.94
N CYS A 142 9.91 22.76 4.72
CA CYS A 142 10.18 23.94 5.52
C CYS A 142 11.37 24.74 4.96
N ARG A 143 11.35 26.05 5.18
CA ARG A 143 12.38 26.99 4.75
C ARG A 143 13.04 27.69 5.93
N GLY A 144 14.37 27.78 5.84
CA GLY A 144 15.21 28.53 6.76
C GLY A 144 15.41 27.84 8.12
N PRO A 145 16.29 28.39 8.97
CA PRO A 145 16.66 27.78 10.25
C PRO A 145 15.49 27.72 11.25
N ALA A 146 14.47 28.57 11.07
CA ALA A 146 13.26 28.60 11.90
C ALA A 146 12.20 27.56 11.50
N GLY A 147 12.43 26.74 10.46
CA GLY A 147 11.53 25.65 10.09
C GLY A 147 10.13 26.09 9.63
N ARG A 148 10.00 27.27 9.03
CA ARG A 148 8.69 27.78 8.56
C ARG A 148 8.23 27.02 7.32
N VAL A 149 6.96 26.63 7.26
CA VAL A 149 6.39 25.95 6.09
C VAL A 149 6.53 26.80 4.83
N ASP A 150 7.01 26.18 3.75
CA ASP A 150 7.16 26.80 2.44
C ASP A 150 5.94 26.52 1.56
N TRP A 151 4.89 27.34 1.72
CA TRP A 151 3.63 27.19 0.99
C TRP A 151 3.79 27.29 -0.53
N ARG A 152 4.69 28.16 -1.00
CA ARG A 152 4.95 28.30 -2.44
C ARG A 152 5.53 27.02 -3.02
N ARG A 153 6.42 26.37 -2.28
CA ARG A 153 6.97 25.08 -2.67
C ARG A 153 5.93 23.98 -2.66
N ILE A 154 5.07 23.93 -1.64
CA ILE A 154 3.95 22.97 -1.56
C ILE A 154 3.05 23.07 -2.80
N GLU A 155 2.62 24.28 -3.15
CA GLU A 155 1.76 24.51 -4.32
C GLU A 155 2.46 24.10 -5.62
N ALA A 156 3.70 24.53 -5.82
CA ALA A 156 4.45 24.22 -7.05
C ALA A 156 4.78 22.73 -7.20
N GLU A 157 5.05 22.01 -6.11
CA GLU A 157 5.25 20.56 -6.16
C GLU A 157 3.93 19.80 -6.36
N ALA A 158 2.81 20.28 -5.80
CA ALA A 158 1.48 19.72 -6.05
C ALA A 158 1.06 19.89 -7.53
N GLU A 159 1.31 21.05 -8.13
CA GLU A 159 1.01 21.31 -9.55
C GLU A 159 1.76 20.33 -10.46
N LYS A 160 3.06 20.12 -10.20
CA LYS A 160 3.89 19.14 -10.93
C LYS A 160 3.40 17.71 -10.77
N LEU A 161 2.85 17.35 -9.60
CA LEU A 161 2.27 16.02 -9.40
C LEU A 161 1.03 15.82 -10.27
N PHE A 162 0.12 16.80 -10.31
CA PHE A 162 -1.07 16.71 -11.14
C PHE A 162 -0.77 16.77 -12.64
N GLU A 163 0.24 17.54 -13.06
CA GLU A 163 0.73 17.55 -14.44
C GLU A 163 1.22 16.16 -14.88
N ARG A 164 2.02 15.50 -14.03
CA ARG A 164 2.49 14.12 -14.29
C ARG A 164 1.38 13.07 -14.31
N LEU A 165 0.28 13.33 -13.61
CA LEU A 165 -0.91 12.47 -13.59
C LEU A 165 -1.89 12.81 -14.71
N GLU A 166 -1.64 13.88 -15.48
CA GLU A 166 -2.55 14.40 -16.52
C GLU A 166 -3.94 14.75 -15.96
N VAL A 167 -3.99 15.23 -14.71
CA VAL A 167 -5.24 15.58 -14.00
C VAL A 167 -5.33 17.10 -13.84
N ALA A 168 -6.43 17.69 -14.30
CA ALA A 168 -6.72 19.10 -14.07
C ALA A 168 -7.41 19.28 -12.71
N LEU A 169 -6.64 19.61 -11.67
CA LEU A 169 -7.17 19.90 -10.34
C LEU A 169 -6.56 21.19 -9.75
N PRO A 170 -7.38 22.16 -9.29
CA PRO A 170 -6.85 23.36 -8.66
C PRO A 170 -6.23 23.06 -7.29
N VAL A 171 -4.91 23.18 -7.18
CA VAL A 171 -4.16 22.83 -5.95
C VAL A 171 -4.50 23.71 -4.74
N ARG A 172 -5.04 24.92 -4.99
CA ARG A 172 -5.50 25.87 -3.96
C ARG A 172 -6.98 25.73 -3.60
N ALA A 173 -7.75 24.87 -4.27
CA ALA A 173 -9.13 24.62 -3.89
C ALA A 173 -9.18 23.82 -2.59
N LYS A 174 -10.18 24.08 -1.74
CA LYS A 174 -10.43 23.28 -0.55
C LYS A 174 -10.97 21.92 -0.94
N VAL A 175 -10.60 20.88 -0.20
CA VAL A 175 -11.06 19.51 -0.49
C VAL A 175 -12.58 19.39 -0.39
N LYS A 176 -13.23 20.15 0.50
CA LYS A 176 -14.69 20.15 0.61
C LYS A 176 -15.42 20.54 -0.68
N ASP A 177 -14.79 21.37 -1.52
CA ASP A 177 -15.37 21.88 -2.76
C ASP A 177 -15.14 20.93 -3.94
N LEU A 178 -14.41 19.83 -3.74
CA LEU A 178 -14.15 18.81 -4.76
C LEU A 178 -15.28 17.80 -4.87
N SER A 179 -15.55 17.37 -6.10
CA SER A 179 -16.38 16.20 -6.37
C SER A 179 -15.77 14.92 -5.80
N VAL A 180 -16.60 13.89 -5.59
CA VAL A 180 -16.14 12.58 -5.09
C VAL A 180 -15.04 12.00 -5.98
N ALA A 181 -15.20 12.09 -7.31
CA ALA A 181 -14.20 11.62 -8.27
C ALA A 181 -12.86 12.37 -8.13
N GLN A 182 -12.91 13.69 -7.92
CA GLN A 182 -11.71 14.51 -7.73
C GLN A 182 -10.97 14.18 -6.44
N ARG A 183 -11.69 13.83 -5.37
CA ARG A 183 -11.07 13.42 -4.10
C ARG A 183 -10.21 12.17 -4.25
N HIS A 184 -10.53 11.24 -5.15
CA HIS A 184 -9.69 10.05 -5.37
C HIS A 184 -8.27 10.34 -5.90
N PHE A 185 -8.01 11.55 -6.39
CA PHE A 185 -6.69 11.97 -6.87
C PHE A 185 -5.84 12.69 -5.80
N VAL A 186 -6.43 13.03 -4.65
CA VAL A 186 -5.77 13.77 -3.55
C VAL A 186 -5.26 12.79 -2.49
#